data_AF-A0A382KS66-F1
#
_entry.id   AF-A0A382KS66-F1
#
_cell.length_a   1.000
_cell.length_b   1.000
_cell.length_c   1.000
_cell.angle_alpha   90.00
_cell.angle_beta   90.00
_cell.angle_gamma   90.00
#
_symmetry.space_group_name_H-M   'P 1'
#
loop_
_entity.id
_entity.type
_entity.pdbx_description
1 polymer ?
#
loop_
_entity_poly.entity_id
_entity_poly.type
_entity_poly.pdbx_seq_one_letter_code
_entity_poly.pdbx_strand_id
1 'polypeptide(L)'
;LIVVENPKVGQWGGVVAAPAFQRTLERILHISPLEQRFPEMAERRAGRGETLALVPDLRGLRPDHAIRHASRRGVPLRLEGQGELVVAQDPVAMSVRSDGGGTITCYLGDRNQIHDLGIAETPRRQAVLLRKLSSGNRLAAVLR
;
A
#
# COMPACT_ATOMS: atom_id res chain seq x y z
N LEU A 1 14.45 -17.11 6.88
CA LEU A 1 14.77 -17.20 8.32
C LEU A 1 16.29 -17.14 8.45
N ILE A 2 16.83 -16.24 9.25
CA ILE A 2 18.27 -16.17 9.52
C ILE A 2 18.46 -16.60 10.97
N VAL A 3 19.15 -17.72 11.17
CA VAL A 3 19.46 -18.25 12.50
C VAL A 3 20.98 -18.25 12.65
N VAL A 4 21.45 -17.68 13.75
CA VAL A 4 22.87 -17.61 14.11
C VAL A 4 23.03 -18.31 15.44
N GLU A 5 23.75 -19.42 15.46
CA GLU A 5 23.94 -20.23 16.65
C GLU A 5 25.32 -19.97 17.27
N ASN A 6 25.33 -19.71 18.58
CA ASN A 6 26.52 -19.56 19.43
C ASN A 6 27.54 -18.47 19.01
N PRO A 7 27.14 -17.19 18.89
CA PRO A 7 28.09 -16.11 18.58
C PRO A 7 29.05 -15.88 19.75
N LYS A 8 30.36 -15.94 19.50
CA LYS A 8 31.38 -15.70 20.53
C LYS A 8 31.47 -14.20 20.86
N VAL A 9 30.94 -13.84 22.04
CA VAL A 9 31.02 -12.57 22.81
C VAL A 9 30.85 -11.26 22.01
N GLY A 10 29.84 -10.45 22.38
CA GLY A 10 29.64 -9.08 21.86
C GLY A 10 28.83 -8.99 20.57
N GLN A 11 28.36 -10.10 20.03
CA GLN A 11 27.59 -10.14 18.78
C GLN A 11 26.14 -10.57 19.03
N TRP A 12 25.27 -9.57 19.24
CA TRP A 12 23.83 -9.74 19.33
C TRP A 12 23.24 -10.13 17.98
N GLY A 13 22.10 -10.83 17.96
CA GLY A 13 21.46 -11.31 16.72
C GLY A 13 21.25 -10.21 15.67
N GLY A 14 21.03 -8.96 16.08
CA GLY A 14 20.95 -7.82 15.16
C GLY A 14 22.26 -7.50 14.43
N VAL A 15 23.41 -7.60 15.10
CA VAL A 15 24.73 -7.28 14.50
C VAL A 15 25.15 -8.36 13.50
N VAL A 16 24.82 -9.63 13.75
CA VAL A 16 25.20 -10.73 12.86
C VAL A 16 24.19 -10.94 11.73
N ALA A 17 22.89 -10.83 12.02
CA ALA A 17 21.86 -11.11 11.03
C ALA A 17 21.61 -9.94 10.07
N ALA A 18 21.76 -8.69 10.51
CA ALA A 18 21.44 -7.53 9.66
C ALA A 18 22.29 -7.45 8.39
N PRO A 19 23.63 -7.66 8.41
CA PRO A 19 24.44 -7.62 7.20
C PRO A 19 24.09 -8.75 6.21
N ALA A 20 23.77 -9.95 6.72
CA ALA A 20 23.37 -11.07 5.88
C ALA A 20 21.99 -10.84 5.23
N PHE A 21 21.05 -10.29 6.00
CA PHE A 21 19.73 -9.89 5.51
C PHE A 21 19.84 -8.81 4.43
N GLN A 22 20.59 -7.74 4.70
CA GLN A 22 20.79 -6.63 3.78
C GLN A 22 21.36 -7.10 2.44
N ARG A 23 22.45 -7.88 2.45
CA ARG A 23 23.06 -8.43 1.23
C ARG A 23 22.11 -9.33 0.44
N THR A 24 21.28 -10.10 1.14
CA THR A 24 20.27 -10.96 0.50
C THR A 24 19.19 -10.12 -0.17
N LEU A 25 18.69 -9.09 0.52
CA LEU A 25 17.64 -8.22 0.02
C LEU A 25 18.13 -7.36 -1.15
N GLU A 26 19.33 -6.77 -1.05
CA GLU A 26 19.98 -6.05 -2.14
C GLU A 26 20.11 -6.93 -3.38
N ARG A 27 20.56 -8.19 -3.21
CA ARG A 27 20.66 -9.14 -4.31
C ARG A 27 19.29 -9.47 -4.93
N ILE A 28 18.25 -9.66 -4.11
CA ILE A 28 16.89 -9.90 -4.60
C ILE A 28 16.38 -8.70 -5.43
N LEU A 29 16.61 -7.47 -4.94
CA LEU A 29 16.19 -6.26 -5.63
C LEU A 29 16.98 -6.00 -6.92
N HIS A 30 18.24 -6.40 -6.99
CA HIS A 30 19.09 -6.28 -8.17
C HIS A 30 18.94 -7.44 -9.18
N ILE A 31 18.20 -8.51 -8.84
CA ILE A 31 17.94 -9.67 -9.71
C ILE A 31 16.93 -9.37 -10.85
N SER A 32 16.74 -8.09 -11.19
CA SER A 32 15.90 -7.56 -12.27
C SER A 32 14.44 -7.30 -11.88
N PRO A 33 13.78 -6.27 -12.46
CA PRO A 33 12.38 -5.97 -12.19
C PRO A 33 11.52 -7.20 -12.48
N LEU A 34 10.54 -7.44 -11.63
CA LEU A 34 9.56 -8.55 -11.71
C LEU A 34 8.97 -8.75 -13.13
N GLU A 35 8.98 -7.68 -13.92
CA GLU A 35 8.52 -7.60 -15.31
C GLU A 35 9.29 -8.51 -16.28
N GLN A 36 10.59 -8.74 -16.07
CA GLN A 36 11.41 -9.56 -17.00
C GLN A 36 11.28 -11.07 -16.77
N ARG A 37 10.87 -11.49 -15.56
CA ARG A 37 10.79 -12.91 -15.17
C ARG A 37 9.51 -13.61 -15.60
N PHE A 38 8.50 -12.86 -16.02
CA PHE A 38 7.22 -13.39 -16.48
C PHE A 38 6.83 -12.76 -17.83
N PRO A 39 7.56 -13.06 -18.92
CA PRO A 39 7.25 -12.51 -20.25
C PRO A 39 5.81 -12.85 -20.67
N GLU A 40 5.30 -14.02 -20.28
CA GLU A 40 3.91 -14.42 -20.53
C GLU A 40 2.87 -13.50 -19.86
N MET A 41 3.21 -12.89 -18.71
CA MET A 41 2.39 -11.87 -18.05
C MET A 41 2.55 -10.48 -18.65
N ALA A 42 3.65 -10.21 -19.35
CA ALA A 42 3.86 -8.99 -20.13
C ALA A 42 3.17 -9.08 -21.50
N GLU A 43 3.23 -10.23 -22.17
CA GLU A 43 2.54 -10.52 -23.43
C GLU A 43 1.02 -10.57 -23.27
N ARG A 44 0.51 -11.13 -22.17
CA ARG A 44 -0.92 -11.03 -21.82
C ARG A 44 -1.41 -9.59 -21.65
N ARG A 45 -0.52 -8.65 -21.26
CA ARG A 45 -0.82 -7.21 -21.20
C ARG A 45 -0.70 -6.54 -22.57
N ALA A 46 0.19 -7.01 -23.43
CA ALA A 46 0.45 -6.42 -24.75
C ALA A 46 -0.53 -6.90 -25.85
N GLY A 47 -1.01 -8.15 -25.79
CA GLY A 47 -1.91 -8.73 -26.80
C GLY A 47 -3.37 -8.28 -26.72
N ARG A 48 -3.75 -7.62 -25.63
CA ARG A 48 -5.05 -6.98 -25.44
C ARG A 48 -4.76 -5.48 -25.55
N GLY A 49 -4.96 -4.86 -26.71
CA GLY A 49 -4.67 -3.44 -26.99
C GLY A 49 -5.40 -2.40 -26.12
N GLU A 50 -5.93 -2.82 -24.97
CA GLU A 50 -6.46 -2.03 -23.89
C GLU A 50 -5.38 -2.01 -22.80
N THR A 51 -4.68 -0.88 -22.63
CA THR A 51 -3.87 -0.68 -21.42
C THR A 51 -4.84 -0.66 -20.24
N LEU A 52 -5.07 -1.83 -19.62
CA LEU A 52 -5.88 -1.97 -18.42
C LEU A 52 -5.17 -1.24 -17.28
N ALA A 53 -5.43 0.06 -17.20
CA ALA A 53 -4.90 0.92 -16.16
C ALA A 53 -5.72 0.69 -14.90
N LEU A 54 -5.09 0.12 -13.87
CA LEU A 54 -5.71 0.00 -12.55
C LEU A 54 -5.96 1.39 -11.97
N VAL A 55 -7.16 1.62 -11.45
CA VAL A 55 -7.49 2.85 -10.75
C VAL A 55 -6.69 2.93 -9.45
N PRO A 56 -5.86 3.97 -9.23
CA PRO A 56 -5.16 4.15 -7.97
C PRO A 56 -6.14 4.40 -6.82
N ASP A 57 -5.81 3.91 -5.63
CA ASP A 57 -6.50 4.35 -4.41
C ASP A 57 -5.93 5.70 -3.96
N LEU A 58 -6.79 6.71 -3.94
CA LEU A 58 -6.50 8.09 -3.53
C LEU A 58 -7.15 8.43 -2.19
N ARG A 59 -7.93 7.51 -1.59
CA ARG A 59 -8.60 7.72 -0.30
C ARG A 59 -7.59 7.84 0.82
N GLY A 60 -7.91 8.67 1.81
CA GLY A 60 -7.05 9.01 2.94
C GLY A 60 -5.88 9.95 2.60
N LEU A 61 -5.72 10.36 1.33
CA LEU A 61 -4.75 11.37 0.95
C LEU A 61 -5.33 12.78 1.14
N ARG A 62 -4.44 13.74 1.44
CA ARG A 62 -4.76 15.17 1.33
C ARG A 62 -4.94 15.55 -0.15
N PRO A 63 -5.75 16.58 -0.47
CA PRO A 63 -5.98 17.02 -1.84
C PRO A 63 -4.70 17.19 -2.68
N ASP A 64 -3.68 17.83 -2.11
CA ASP A 64 -2.41 18.08 -2.78
C ASP A 64 -1.62 16.79 -3.05
N HIS A 65 -1.72 15.80 -2.18
CA HIS A 65 -1.10 14.48 -2.36
C HIS A 65 -1.84 13.67 -3.44
N ALA A 66 -3.18 13.71 -3.43
CA ALA A 66 -4.01 13.03 -4.41
C ALA A 66 -3.75 13.55 -5.83
N ILE A 67 -3.67 14.88 -6.01
CA ILE A 67 -3.32 15.52 -7.28
C ILE A 67 -1.96 15.02 -7.78
N ARG A 68 -0.91 15.08 -6.94
CA ARG A 68 0.43 14.60 -7.33
C ARG A 68 0.44 13.11 -7.70
N HIS A 69 -0.32 12.29 -6.97
CA HIS A 69 -0.42 10.86 -7.25
C HIS A 69 -1.13 10.56 -8.58
N ALA A 70 -2.19 11.31 -8.91
CA ALA A 70 -2.92 11.18 -10.15
C ALA A 70 -2.10 11.68 -11.35
N SER A 71 -1.47 12.85 -11.23
CA SER A 71 -0.63 13.44 -12.30
C SER A 71 0.56 12.54 -12.68
N ARG A 72 1.23 11.92 -11.70
CA ARG A 72 2.33 10.97 -11.96
C ARG A 72 1.90 9.74 -12.77
N ARG A 73 0.61 9.43 -12.78
CA ARG A 73 0.02 8.30 -13.51
C ARG A 73 -0.70 8.74 -14.79
N GLY A 74 -0.63 10.03 -15.13
CA GLY A 74 -1.34 10.59 -16.29
C GLY A 74 -2.86 10.52 -16.15
N VAL A 75 -3.39 10.42 -14.93
CA VAL A 75 -4.83 10.28 -14.70
C VAL A 75 -5.45 11.64 -14.34
N PRO A 76 -6.47 12.11 -15.07
CA PRO A 76 -7.19 13.32 -14.69
C PRO A 76 -7.97 13.11 -13.39
N LEU A 77 -7.94 14.12 -12.52
CA LEU A 77 -8.57 14.13 -11.20
C LEU A 77 -9.50 15.34 -11.07
N ARG A 78 -10.70 15.10 -10.56
CA ARG A 78 -11.65 16.11 -10.10
C ARG A 78 -11.80 16.00 -8.59
N LEU A 79 -11.79 17.13 -7.89
CA LEU A 79 -12.08 17.20 -6.46
C LEU A 79 -13.47 17.79 -6.25
N GLU A 80 -14.28 17.16 -5.41
CA GLU A 80 -15.61 17.64 -5.04
C GLU A 80 -15.76 17.68 -3.52
N GLY A 81 -16.45 18.71 -3.02
CA GLY A 81 -16.68 18.90 -1.59
C GLY A 81 -15.59 19.70 -0.87
N GLN A 82 -15.63 19.66 0.46
CA GLN A 82 -14.70 20.35 1.36
C GLN A 82 -14.23 19.38 2.44
N GLY A 83 -12.99 19.53 2.88
CA GLY A 83 -12.39 18.67 3.90
C GLY A 83 -10.90 18.49 3.69
N GLU A 84 -10.24 17.89 4.69
CA GLU A 84 -8.78 17.73 4.67
C GLU A 84 -8.32 16.48 3.90
N LEU A 85 -9.22 15.52 3.68
CA LEU A 85 -8.88 14.20 3.15
C LEU A 85 -9.86 13.77 2.06
N VAL A 86 -9.38 12.96 1.12
CA VAL A 86 -10.23 12.21 0.20
C VAL A 86 -10.91 11.08 0.99
N VAL A 87 -12.23 11.14 1.14
CA VAL A 87 -13.00 10.14 1.89
C VAL A 87 -13.60 9.07 0.98
N ALA A 88 -13.88 9.41 -0.28
CA ALA A 88 -14.37 8.50 -1.29
C ALA A 88 -13.82 8.88 -2.66
N GLN A 89 -13.86 7.91 -3.58
CA GLN A 89 -13.51 8.14 -4.98
C GLN A 89 -14.42 7.33 -5.90
N ASP A 90 -14.60 7.85 -7.11
CA ASP A 90 -15.24 7.17 -8.22
C ASP A 90 -14.37 7.35 -9.49
N PRO A 91 -13.99 6.30 -10.22
CA PRO A 91 -14.26 4.89 -9.95
C PRO A 91 -13.55 4.32 -8.71
N VAL A 92 -14.08 3.21 -8.19
CA VAL A 92 -13.53 2.50 -7.01
C VAL A 92 -12.08 2.10 -7.26
N ALA A 93 -11.25 2.22 -6.22
CA ALA A 93 -9.84 1.82 -6.26
C ALA A 93 -9.67 0.36 -6.74
N MET A 94 -8.57 0.08 -7.41
CA MET A 94 -8.23 -1.25 -7.95
C MET A 94 -9.21 -1.80 -8.99
N SER A 95 -10.23 -1.02 -9.40
CA SER A 95 -11.03 -1.37 -10.57
C SER A 95 -10.20 -1.24 -11.85
N VAL A 96 -10.58 -2.02 -12.84
CA VAL A 96 -9.93 -2.05 -14.16
C VAL A 96 -10.61 -1.02 -15.05
N ARG A 97 -9.83 -0.12 -15.64
CA ARG A 97 -10.33 0.81 -16.66
C ARG A 97 -10.02 0.30 -18.06
N SER A 98 -11.06 0.23 -18.87
CA SER A 98 -11.00 -0.16 -20.28
C SER A 98 -10.55 1.01 -21.17
N ASP A 99 -10.75 2.24 -20.71
CA ASP A 99 -10.48 3.48 -21.45
C ASP A 99 -9.38 4.30 -20.74
N GLY A 100 -8.27 4.53 -21.43
CA GLY A 100 -7.12 5.29 -20.93
C GLY A 100 -7.38 6.78 -20.63
N GLY A 101 -8.64 7.23 -20.40
CA GLY A 101 -9.03 8.64 -20.33
C GLY A 101 -10.09 9.08 -19.30
N GLY A 102 -10.80 8.17 -18.60
CA GLY A 102 -11.69 8.53 -17.49
C GLY A 102 -11.08 9.42 -16.38
N THR A 103 -11.85 10.39 -15.90
CA THR A 103 -11.49 11.25 -14.76
C THR A 103 -11.84 10.54 -13.45
N ILE A 104 -10.94 10.54 -12.48
CA ILE A 104 -11.25 10.12 -11.11
C ILE A 104 -11.89 11.31 -10.40
N THR A 105 -13.08 11.12 -9.84
CA THR A 105 -13.71 12.09 -8.93
C THR A 105 -13.39 11.68 -7.51
N CYS A 106 -12.75 12.57 -6.75
CA CYS A 106 -12.47 12.39 -5.33
C CYS A 106 -13.35 13.31 -4.50
N TYR A 107 -14.06 12.72 -3.55
CA TYR A 107 -14.90 13.44 -2.60
C TYR A 107 -14.09 13.77 -1.36
N LEU A 108 -14.04 15.05 -1.01
CA LEU A 108 -13.34 15.56 0.16
C LEU A 108 -14.26 15.52 1.38
N GLY A 109 -13.66 15.23 2.53
CA GLY A 109 -14.37 15.19 3.80
C GLY A 109 -13.41 15.13 4.98
N ASP A 110 -13.99 14.86 6.15
CA ASP A 110 -13.26 14.75 7.41
C ASP A 110 -12.79 13.31 7.66
N ARG A 111 -11.77 13.16 8.52
CA ARG A 111 -11.20 11.86 8.87
C ARG A 111 -12.23 10.82 9.36
N ASN A 112 -13.30 11.26 10.01
CA ASN A 112 -14.33 10.36 10.55
C ASN A 112 -15.25 9.77 9.47
N GLN A 113 -15.21 10.31 8.25
CA GLN A 113 -16.04 9.88 7.12
C GLN A 113 -15.31 8.88 6.21
N ILE A 114 -14.07 8.49 6.54
CA ILE A 114 -13.35 7.43 5.84
C ILE A 114 -13.97 6.09 6.23
N HIS A 115 -14.97 5.66 5.46
CA HIS A 115 -15.53 4.32 5.54
C HIS A 115 -14.86 3.43 4.48
N ASP A 116 -14.45 2.23 4.90
CA ASP A 116 -13.80 1.19 4.08
C ASP A 116 -12.37 1.45 3.57
N LEU A 117 -11.37 1.27 4.44
CA LEU A 117 -10.01 0.89 4.02
C LEU A 117 -9.91 -0.59 3.62
N GLY A 118 -10.99 -1.24 3.16
CA GLY A 118 -10.97 -2.66 2.79
C GLY A 118 -10.62 -3.59 3.97
N ILE A 119 -10.86 -3.14 5.21
CA ILE A 119 -10.51 -3.90 6.43
C ILE A 119 -11.29 -5.24 6.47
N ALA A 120 -12.45 -5.31 5.81
CA ALA A 120 -13.26 -6.51 5.69
C ALA A 120 -12.57 -7.66 4.93
N GLU A 121 -11.60 -7.38 4.05
CA GLU A 121 -10.86 -8.41 3.28
C GLU A 121 -9.48 -8.75 3.86
N THR A 122 -9.16 -8.25 5.05
CA THR A 122 -7.87 -8.56 5.69
C THR A 122 -7.88 -10.04 6.13
N PRO A 123 -6.92 -10.89 5.71
CA PRO A 123 -6.87 -12.27 6.18
C PRO A 123 -6.84 -12.29 7.71
N ARG A 124 -7.71 -13.12 8.31
CA ARG A 124 -8.11 -13.12 9.74
C ARG A 124 -6.99 -12.96 10.78
N ARG A 125 -5.73 -13.28 10.43
CA ARG A 125 -4.57 -13.15 11.31
C ARG A 125 -4.21 -11.70 11.66
N GLN A 126 -4.36 -10.75 10.74
CA GLN A 126 -4.03 -9.34 11.00
C GLN A 126 -5.13 -8.61 11.80
N ALA A 127 -6.39 -8.96 11.59
CA ALA A 127 -7.52 -8.42 12.36
C ALA A 127 -7.42 -8.74 13.86
N VAL A 128 -6.93 -9.94 14.23
CA VAL A 128 -6.72 -10.34 15.63
C VAL A 128 -5.61 -9.51 16.28
N LEU A 129 -4.54 -9.21 15.55
CA LEU A 129 -3.40 -8.45 16.07
C LEU A 129 -3.76 -6.98 16.27
N LEU A 130 -4.50 -6.38 15.33
CA LEU A 130 -5.04 -5.03 15.47
C LEU A 130 -6.07 -4.91 16.60
N ARG A 131 -6.92 -5.93 16.81
CA ARG A 131 -7.85 -6.00 17.95
C ARG A 131 -7.12 -6.09 19.30
N LYS A 132 -5.98 -6.80 19.37
CA LYS A 132 -5.15 -6.85 20.58
C LYS A 132 -4.44 -5.53 20.85
N LEU A 133 -3.93 -4.86 19.81
CA LEU A 133 -3.26 -3.56 19.93
C LEU A 133 -4.23 -2.44 20.31
N SER A 134 -5.45 -2.42 19.77
CA SER A 134 -6.48 -1.44 20.16
C SER A 134 -7.00 -1.65 21.58
N SER A 135 -6.97 -2.89 22.09
CA SER A 135 -7.36 -3.22 23.46
C SER A 135 -6.28 -2.93 24.51
N GLY A 136 -5.00 -2.80 24.08
CA GLY A 136 -3.85 -2.56 24.95
C GLY A 136 -3.74 -1.13 25.50
N ASN A 137 -4.47 -0.16 24.92
CA ASN A 137 -4.35 1.25 25.31
C ASN A 137 -5.25 1.67 26.50
N ARG A 138 -5.88 0.72 27.20
CA ARG A 138 -6.67 0.99 28.42
C ARG A 138 -5.94 0.75 29.74
N LEU A 139 -4.67 0.34 29.73
CA LEU A 139 -3.90 0.10 30.96
C LEU A 139 -3.05 1.29 31.45
N ALA A 140 -2.99 2.40 30.70
CA ALA A 140 -2.27 3.61 31.13
C ALA A 140 -3.10 4.58 32.00
N ALA A 141 -4.38 4.28 32.26
CA ALA A 141 -5.30 5.18 32.98
C ALA A 141 -5.67 4.73 34.41
N VAL A 142 -4.99 3.71 34.98
CA VAL A 142 -5.29 3.19 36.34
C VAL A 142 -4.07 3.24 37.27
N LEU A 143 -2.99 3.95 36.91
CA LEU A 143 -1.84 4.18 37.80
C LEU A 143 -1.54 5.67 38.01
N ARG A 144 -2.55 6.44 38.41
CA ARG A 144 -2.35 7.65 39.21
C ARG A 144 -3.30 7.62 40.40
#